data_AF-A0AAU2KSP8-F1
#
_entry.id   AF-A0AAU2KSP8-F1
#
_cell.length_a   1.000
_cell.length_b   1.000
_cell.length_c   1.000
_cell.angle_alpha   90.00
_cell.angle_beta   90.00
_cell.angle_gamma   90.00
#
_symmetry.space_group_name_H-M   'P 1'
#
loop_
_entity.id
_entity.type
_entity.pdbx_description
1 polymer ?
#
loop_
_entity_poly.entity_id
_entity_poly.type
_entity_poly.pdbx_seq_one_letter_code
_entity_poly.pdbx_strand_id
1 'polypeptide(L)'
;MLETLSVLVLLGTGLVAGVLFAVAVSVMPALIAMTPDRYVDTHKLLGKRYDRFMPFIVTGSVVVDVVFAVRADETGPRALFIAAALAMTGVAIVSQTRNVPINNRVKKTQPEDLGPDWQDPRTQWRDWHLVRTCFAIAGCTLTAAAVVLS
;
A
#
# COMPACT_ATOMS: atom_id res chain seq x y z
N MET A 1 -26.41 1.37 9.35
CA MET A 1 -25.18 2.12 9.70
C MET A 1 -23.96 1.20 9.76
N LEU A 2 -24.01 0.08 10.49
CA LEU A 2 -22.92 -0.92 10.50
C LEU A 2 -22.69 -1.54 9.12
N GLU A 3 -23.74 -1.97 8.43
CA GLU A 3 -23.64 -2.53 7.06
C GLU A 3 -22.95 -1.59 6.07
N THR A 4 -23.30 -0.31 6.10
CA THR A 4 -22.66 0.72 5.27
C THR A 4 -21.18 0.85 5.59
N LEU A 5 -20.80 0.84 6.87
CA LEU A 5 -19.40 0.87 7.29
C LEU A 5 -18.65 -0.40 6.86
N SER A 6 -19.30 -1.57 6.92
CA SER A 6 -18.74 -2.85 6.47
C SER A 6 -18.43 -2.82 4.97
N VAL A 7 -19.35 -2.30 4.16
CA VAL A 7 -19.12 -2.11 2.72
C VAL A 7 -17.95 -1.15 2.49
N LEU A 8 -17.90 -0.02 3.19
CA LEU A 8 -16.83 0.97 3.02
C LEU A 8 -15.45 0.42 3.41
N VAL A 9 -15.34 -0.33 4.51
CA VAL A 9 -14.05 -0.88 4.95
C VAL A 9 -13.57 -2.00 4.03
N LEU A 10 -14.47 -2.84 3.52
CA LEU A 10 -14.14 -3.87 2.52
C LEU A 10 -13.71 -3.25 1.20
N LEU A 11 -14.42 -2.21 0.73
CA LEU A 11 -14.03 -1.47 -0.47
C LEU A 11 -12.65 -0.81 -0.29
N GLY A 12 -12.41 -0.17 0.86
CA GLY A 12 -11.15 0.50 1.17
C GLY A 12 -9.97 -0.47 1.21
N THR A 13 -10.05 -1.49 2.07
CA THR A 13 -8.97 -2.49 2.24
C THR A 13 -8.76 -3.32 0.96
N GLY A 14 -9.83 -3.70 0.27
CA GLY A 14 -9.78 -4.41 -1.01
C GLY A 14 -9.13 -3.60 -2.13
N LEU A 15 -9.43 -2.30 -2.22
CA LEU A 15 -8.81 -1.42 -3.20
C LEU A 15 -7.30 -1.25 -2.94
N VAL A 16 -6.90 -1.11 -1.67
CA VAL A 16 -5.48 -1.04 -1.30
C VAL A 16 -4.76 -2.34 -1.67
N ALA A 17 -5.31 -3.49 -1.27
CA ALA A 17 -4.72 -4.79 -1.57
C ALA A 17 -4.62 -5.04 -3.09
N GLY A 18 -5.68 -4.76 -3.84
CA GLY A 18 -5.72 -4.95 -5.28
C GLY A 18 -4.73 -4.06 -6.04
N VAL A 19 -4.63 -2.78 -5.67
CA VAL A 19 -3.67 -1.85 -6.29
C VAL A 19 -2.23 -2.29 -6.00
N LEU A 20 -1.90 -2.62 -4.75
CA LEU A 20 -0.54 -3.05 -4.41
C LEU A 20 -0.20 -4.39 -5.08
N PHE A 21 -1.14 -5.32 -5.12
CA PHE A 21 -0.96 -6.58 -5.85
C PHE A 21 -0.68 -6.34 -7.34
N ALA A 22 -1.50 -5.53 -8.02
CA ALA A 22 -1.32 -5.20 -9.43
C ALA A 22 0.03 -4.53 -9.71
N VAL A 23 0.48 -3.65 -8.81
CA VAL A 23 1.81 -3.03 -8.93
C VAL A 23 2.93 -4.06 -8.73
N ALA A 24 2.79 -4.98 -7.78
CA ALA A 24 3.77 -6.02 -7.53
C ALA A 24 3.94 -7.00 -8.71
N VAL A 25 2.83 -7.41 -9.35
CA VAL A 25 2.86 -8.47 -10.39
C VAL A 25 2.96 -7.95 -11.82
N SER A 26 2.63 -6.67 -12.07
CA SER A 26 2.62 -6.10 -13.43
C SER A 26 3.48 -4.86 -13.56
N VAL A 27 3.21 -3.81 -12.77
CA VAL A 27 3.88 -2.51 -12.93
C VAL A 27 5.37 -2.60 -12.60
N MET A 28 5.73 -3.18 -11.45
CA MET A 28 7.13 -3.24 -11.03
C MET A 28 7.99 -4.14 -11.93
N PRO A 29 7.54 -5.34 -12.35
CA PRO A 29 8.25 -6.12 -13.36
C PRO A 29 8.49 -5.34 -14.66
N ALA A 30 7.50 -4.59 -15.15
CA ALA A 30 7.67 -3.74 -16.32
C ALA A 30 8.73 -2.64 -16.11
N LEU A 31 8.72 -1.99 -14.94
CA LEU A 31 9.71 -0.96 -14.57
C LEU A 31 11.14 -1.53 -14.43
N ILE A 32 11.28 -2.78 -13.98
CA ILE A 32 12.59 -3.47 -13.89
C ILE A 32 13.14 -3.76 -15.29
N ALA A 33 12.29 -4.11 -16.26
CA ALA A 33 12.70 -4.41 -17.62
C ALA A 33 13.09 -3.16 -18.45
N MET A 34 12.80 -1.96 -17.96
CA MET A 34 13.12 -0.71 -18.65
C MET A 34 14.61 -0.34 -18.53
N THR A 35 15.09 0.46 -19.48
CA THR A 35 16.36 1.19 -19.32
C THR A 35 16.23 2.22 -18.18
N PRO A 36 17.34 2.61 -17.52
CA PRO A 36 17.30 3.53 -16.38
C PRO A 36 16.55 4.85 -16.63
N ASP A 37 16.76 5.44 -17.80
CA ASP A 37 16.09 6.67 -18.27
C ASP A 37 14.57 6.49 -18.34
N ARG A 38 14.12 5.45 -19.05
CA ARG A 38 12.69 5.12 -19.19
C ARG A 38 12.06 4.78 -17.84
N TYR A 39 12.80 4.09 -16.97
CA TYR A 39 12.36 3.81 -15.61
C TYR A 39 12.09 5.09 -14.83
N VAL A 40 13.05 6.01 -14.77
CA VAL A 40 12.92 7.26 -14.00
C VAL A 40 11.73 8.08 -14.50
N ASP A 41 11.61 8.26 -15.81
CA ASP A 41 10.50 9.02 -16.41
C ASP A 41 9.14 8.37 -16.14
N THR A 42 9.03 7.06 -16.35
CA THR A 42 7.79 6.32 -16.11
C THR A 42 7.43 6.33 -14.63
N HIS A 43 8.40 6.16 -13.72
CA HIS A 43 8.18 6.18 -12.27
C HIS A 43 7.68 7.55 -11.80
N LYS A 44 8.21 8.64 -12.34
CA LYS A 44 7.73 10.00 -12.08
C LYS A 44 6.27 10.20 -12.54
N LEU A 45 5.94 9.71 -13.74
CA LEU A 45 4.58 9.79 -14.29
C LEU A 45 3.56 9.02 -13.44
N LEU A 46 3.89 7.78 -13.06
CA LEU A 46 3.04 6.93 -12.21
C LEU A 46 2.88 7.54 -10.80
N GLY A 47 3.97 7.98 -10.19
CA GLY A 47 3.99 8.49 -8.82
C GLY A 47 3.08 9.71 -8.59
N LYS A 48 2.94 10.60 -9.58
CA LYS A 48 2.16 11.84 -9.46
C LYS A 48 0.71 11.62 -8.99
N ARG A 49 0.07 10.54 -9.43
CA ARG A 49 -1.31 10.21 -9.06
C ARG A 49 -1.39 9.33 -7.82
N TYR A 50 -0.55 8.30 -7.73
CA TYR A 50 -0.55 7.39 -6.58
C TYR A 50 -0.24 8.11 -5.26
N ASP A 51 0.75 9.01 -5.26
CA ASP A 51 1.16 9.76 -4.06
C ASP A 51 0.04 10.69 -3.53
N ARG A 52 -0.92 11.06 -4.40
CA ARG A 52 -2.04 11.91 -4.01
C ARG A 52 -3.21 11.13 -3.42
N PHE A 53 -3.56 9.97 -3.99
CA PHE A 53 -4.80 9.27 -3.59
C PHE A 53 -4.57 8.16 -2.55
N MET A 54 -3.48 7.41 -2.63
CA MET A 54 -3.27 6.23 -1.78
C MET A 54 -3.24 6.55 -0.28
N PRO A 55 -2.62 7.66 0.20
CA PRO A 55 -2.62 7.96 1.64
C PRO A 55 -4.02 8.11 2.22
N PHE A 56 -4.96 8.71 1.48
CA PHE A 56 -6.34 8.88 1.95
C PHE A 56 -7.08 7.56 2.03
N ILE A 57 -6.92 6.68 1.04
CA ILE A 57 -7.59 5.37 1.02
C ILE A 57 -7.05 4.48 2.15
N VAL A 58 -5.72 4.45 2.34
CA VAL A 58 -5.09 3.66 3.42
C VAL A 58 -5.50 4.20 4.78
N THR A 59 -5.41 5.52 5.00
CA THR A 59 -5.77 6.14 6.29
C THR A 59 -7.26 5.98 6.59
N GLY A 60 -8.12 6.17 5.57
CA GLY A 60 -9.56 5.93 5.70
C GLY A 60 -9.87 4.49 6.11
N SER A 61 -9.21 3.51 5.50
CA SER A 61 -9.39 2.10 5.85
C SER A 61 -8.98 1.82 7.31
N VAL A 62 -7.82 2.32 7.75
CA VAL A 62 -7.36 2.19 9.15
C VAL A 62 -8.36 2.80 10.12
N VAL A 63 -8.86 4.01 9.84
CA VAL A 63 -9.84 4.68 10.72
C VAL A 63 -11.11 3.85 10.85
N VAL A 64 -11.61 3.28 9.75
CA VAL A 64 -12.84 2.48 9.80
C VAL A 64 -12.61 1.15 10.55
N ASP A 65 -11.48 0.46 10.35
CA ASP A 65 -11.13 -0.74 11.13
C ASP A 65 -11.05 -0.43 12.64
N VAL A 66 -10.44 0.69 13.04
CA VAL A 66 -10.39 1.13 14.44
C VAL A 66 -11.78 1.41 15.00
N VAL A 67 -12.65 2.05 14.21
CA VAL A 67 -14.04 2.30 14.61
C VAL A 67 -14.80 0.99 14.86
N PHE A 68 -14.62 -0.02 14.02
CA PHE A 68 -15.20 -1.35 14.23
C PHE A 68 -14.61 -2.05 15.45
N ALA A 69 -13.29 -2.00 15.66
CA ALA A 69 -12.65 -2.57 16.83
C ALA A 69 -13.20 -1.99 18.15
N VAL A 70 -13.48 -0.68 18.20
CA VAL A 70 -14.06 -0.05 19.39
C VAL A 70 -15.51 -0.49 19.60
N ARG A 71 -16.30 -0.62 18.52
CA ARG A 71 -17.74 -0.92 18.58
C ARG A 71 -18.11 -2.40 18.62
N ALA A 72 -17.19 -3.30 18.29
CA ALA A 72 -17.44 -4.72 18.34
C ALA A 72 -17.60 -5.18 19.80
N ASP A 73 -18.76 -5.75 20.12
CA ASP A 73 -19.09 -6.29 21.44
C ASP A 73 -18.47 -7.68 21.65
N GLU A 74 -18.34 -8.46 20.56
CA GLU A 74 -17.75 -9.78 20.60
C GLU A 74 -16.22 -9.75 20.54
N THR A 75 -15.58 -10.55 21.40
CA THR A 75 -14.11 -10.57 21.54
C THR A 75 -13.40 -11.06 20.27
N GLY A 76 -14.01 -12.00 19.53
CA GLY A 76 -13.45 -12.57 18.30
C GLY A 76 -13.34 -11.56 17.16
N PRO A 77 -14.47 -11.03 16.63
CA PRO A 77 -14.46 -10.00 15.60
C PRO A 77 -13.67 -8.74 15.99
N ARG A 78 -13.74 -8.33 17.26
CA ARG A 78 -12.93 -7.22 17.79
C ARG A 78 -11.44 -7.45 17.59
N ALA A 79 -10.92 -8.63 17.94
CA ALA A 79 -9.50 -8.95 17.78
C ALA A 79 -9.07 -8.93 16.30
N LEU A 80 -9.93 -9.40 15.40
CA LEU A 80 -9.67 -9.37 13.95
C LEU A 80 -9.63 -7.94 13.40
N PHE A 81 -10.55 -7.05 13.80
CA PHE A 81 -10.51 -5.64 13.41
C PHE A 81 -9.25 -4.92 13.93
N ILE A 82 -8.81 -5.23 15.16
CA ILE A 82 -7.54 -4.70 15.69
C ILE A 82 -6.35 -5.18 14.84
N ALA A 83 -6.29 -6.48 14.53
CA ALA A 83 -5.22 -7.04 13.71
C ALA A 83 -5.22 -6.45 12.29
N ALA A 84 -6.41 -6.25 11.69
CA ALA A 84 -6.56 -5.59 10.40
C ALA A 84 -6.05 -4.14 10.42
N ALA A 85 -6.46 -3.36 11.42
CA ALA A 85 -5.98 -1.99 11.61
C ALA A 85 -4.45 -1.91 11.74
N LEU A 86 -3.84 -2.84 12.49
CA LEU A 86 -2.39 -2.94 12.63
C LEU A 86 -1.70 -3.30 11.31
N ALA A 87 -2.25 -4.25 10.56
CA ALA A 87 -1.73 -4.62 9.24
C ALA A 87 -1.79 -3.45 8.25
N MET A 88 -2.93 -2.75 8.17
CA MET A 88 -3.10 -1.56 7.33
C MET A 88 -2.21 -0.40 7.77
N THR A 89 -1.98 -0.24 9.06
CA THR A 89 -0.97 0.70 9.59
C THR A 89 0.44 0.31 9.14
N GLY A 90 0.76 -0.99 9.13
CA GLY A 90 2.02 -1.51 8.58
C GLY A 90 2.26 -1.11 7.12
N VAL A 91 1.21 -1.12 6.29
CA VAL A 91 1.28 -0.62 4.90
C VAL A 91 1.76 0.83 4.87
N ALA A 92 1.15 1.69 5.68
CA ALA A 92 1.51 3.10 5.77
C ALA A 92 2.94 3.30 6.28
N ILE A 93 3.33 2.61 7.36
CA ILE A 93 4.67 2.72 7.96
C ILE A 93 5.75 2.34 6.95
N VAL A 94 5.65 1.18 6.30
CA VAL A 94 6.66 0.76 5.32
C VAL A 94 6.69 1.72 4.13
N SER A 95 5.54 2.25 3.72
CA SER A 95 5.46 3.23 2.63
C SER A 95 6.24 4.49 2.97
N GLN A 96 5.94 5.10 4.11
CA GLN A 96 6.53 6.38 4.52
C GLN A 96 8.01 6.25 4.86
N THR A 97 8.43 5.13 5.47
CA THR A 97 9.82 4.94 5.94
C THR A 97 10.76 4.36 4.89
N ARG A 98 10.25 3.63 3.90
CA ARG A 98 11.08 2.93 2.90
C ARG A 98 10.79 3.40 1.48
N ASN A 99 9.58 3.22 0.98
CA ASN A 99 9.28 3.48 -0.43
C ASN A 99 9.25 4.97 -0.78
N VAL A 100 8.73 5.84 0.09
CA VAL A 100 8.65 7.28 -0.13
C VAL A 100 10.03 7.94 -0.20
N PRO A 101 10.99 7.63 0.68
CA PRO A 101 12.37 8.08 0.52
C PRO A 101 12.97 7.67 -0.83
N ILE A 102 12.74 6.43 -1.27
CA ILE A 102 13.20 5.95 -2.58
C ILE A 102 12.53 6.75 -3.71
N ASN A 103 11.20 6.93 -3.67
CA ASN A 103 10.46 7.73 -4.65
C ASN A 103 11.00 9.16 -4.73
N ASN A 104 11.32 9.77 -3.59
CA ASN A 104 11.85 11.13 -3.54
C ASN A 104 13.25 11.22 -4.15
N ARG A 105 14.08 10.18 -4.04
CA ARG A 105 15.37 10.10 -4.77
C ARG A 105 15.12 10.06 -6.28
N VAL A 106 14.28 9.12 -6.74
CA VAL A 106 13.96 8.95 -8.17
C VAL A 106 13.36 10.23 -8.78
N LYS A 107 12.51 10.95 -8.03
CA LYS A 107 11.95 12.24 -8.48
C LYS A 107 13.02 13.32 -8.72
N LYS A 108 14.10 13.29 -7.96
CA LYS A 108 15.21 14.26 -8.05
C LYS A 108 16.26 13.88 -9.08
N THR A 109 16.29 12.62 -9.53
CA THR A 109 17.23 12.14 -10.54
C THR A 109 17.06 12.88 -11.87
N GLN A 110 18.14 13.43 -12.38
CA GLN A 110 18.26 14.09 -13.69
C GLN A 110 18.93 13.14 -14.70
N PRO A 111 18.80 13.38 -16.03
CA PRO A 111 19.41 12.54 -17.05
C PRO A 111 20.93 12.35 -16.87
N GLU A 112 21.63 13.40 -16.46
CA GLU A 112 23.08 13.39 -16.17
C GLU A 112 23.48 12.50 -14.98
N ASP A 113 22.54 12.19 -14.07
CA ASP A 113 22.78 11.32 -12.92
C ASP A 113 22.75 9.82 -13.30
N LEU A 114 22.30 9.48 -14.51
CA LEU A 114 22.14 8.10 -15.01
C LEU A 114 23.42 7.53 -15.65
N GLY A 115 24.56 7.80 -15.02
CA GLY A 115 25.86 7.28 -15.42
C GLY A 115 26.21 5.92 -14.80
N PRO A 116 27.46 5.46 -14.96
CA PRO A 116 27.96 4.19 -14.39
C PRO A 116 27.79 4.07 -12.86
N ASP A 117 27.79 5.20 -12.15
CA ASP A 117 27.66 5.24 -10.69
C ASP A 117 26.21 5.27 -10.19
N TRP A 118 25.23 5.20 -11.11
CA TRP A 118 23.81 5.22 -10.76
C TRP A 118 23.44 4.02 -9.89
N GLN A 119 23.00 4.29 -8.66
CA GLN A 119 22.50 3.26 -7.75
C GLN A 119 21.05 2.92 -8.06
N ASP A 120 20.86 1.80 -8.75
CA ASP A 120 19.55 1.30 -9.15
C ASP A 120 18.65 1.00 -7.93
N PRO A 121 17.55 1.76 -7.72
CA PRO A 121 16.68 1.58 -6.58
C PRO A 121 15.61 0.51 -6.79
N ARG A 122 15.48 -0.08 -7.99
CA ARG A 122 14.30 -0.85 -8.40
C ARG A 122 14.08 -2.10 -7.55
N THR A 123 15.13 -2.90 -7.35
CA THR A 123 15.05 -4.12 -6.53
C THR A 123 14.69 -3.79 -5.09
N GLN A 124 15.37 -2.80 -4.50
CA GLN A 124 15.08 -2.36 -3.13
C GLN A 124 13.65 -1.85 -3.00
N TRP A 125 13.17 -1.08 -3.97
CA TRP A 125 11.79 -0.57 -3.96
C TRP A 125 10.78 -1.72 -4.04
N ARG A 126 11.01 -2.69 -4.92
CA ARG A 126 10.17 -3.88 -5.11
C ARG A 126 10.05 -4.66 -3.81
N ASP A 127 11.16 -4.92 -3.12
CA ASP A 127 11.15 -5.75 -1.91
C ASP A 127 10.30 -5.10 -0.82
N TRP A 128 10.45 -3.79 -0.59
CA TRP A 128 9.58 -3.07 0.35
C TRP A 128 8.13 -2.97 -0.11
N HIS A 129 7.89 -2.94 -1.43
CA HIS A 129 6.55 -2.97 -1.97
C HIS A 129 5.86 -4.33 -1.77
N LEU A 130 6.59 -5.45 -1.89
CA LEU A 130 6.07 -6.77 -1.57
C LEU A 130 5.69 -6.88 -0.10
N VAL A 131 6.52 -6.36 0.81
CA VAL A 131 6.17 -6.31 2.25
C VAL A 131 4.86 -5.56 2.48
N ARG A 132 4.67 -4.39 1.85
CA ARG A 132 3.40 -3.64 1.92
C ARG A 132 2.23 -4.42 1.34
N THR A 133 2.46 -5.15 0.26
CA THR A 133 1.43 -5.97 -0.40
C THR A 133 0.96 -7.09 0.53
N CYS A 134 1.88 -7.77 1.22
CA CYS A 134 1.54 -8.77 2.22
C CYS A 134 0.71 -8.18 3.36
N PHE A 135 1.10 -7.02 3.90
CA PHE A 135 0.32 -6.33 4.92
C PHE A 135 -1.09 -5.96 4.44
N ALA A 136 -1.23 -5.47 3.21
CA ALA A 136 -2.54 -5.08 2.68
C ALA A 136 -3.45 -6.27 2.42
N ILE A 137 -2.91 -7.37 1.87
CA ILE A 137 -3.67 -8.62 1.68
C ILE A 137 -4.11 -9.16 3.04
N ALA A 138 -3.20 -9.24 4.02
CA ALA A 138 -3.52 -9.68 5.37
C ALA A 138 -4.59 -8.79 6.02
N GLY A 139 -4.45 -7.47 5.93
CA GLY A 139 -5.43 -6.51 6.43
C GLY A 139 -6.81 -6.73 5.80
N CYS A 140 -6.89 -6.80 4.48
CA CYS A 140 -8.14 -7.07 3.76
C CYS A 140 -8.77 -8.41 4.15
N THR A 141 -7.99 -9.47 4.29
CA THR A 141 -8.49 -10.79 4.71
C THR A 141 -9.03 -10.75 6.14
N LEU A 142 -8.32 -10.09 7.05
CA LEU A 142 -8.73 -9.95 8.45
C LEU A 142 -10.01 -9.11 8.58
N THR A 143 -10.10 -7.97 7.87
CA THR A 143 -11.32 -7.16 7.81
C THR A 143 -12.49 -7.98 7.25
N ALA A 144 -12.28 -8.73 6.17
CA ALA A 144 -13.32 -9.58 5.58
C ALA A 144 -13.79 -10.67 6.54
N ALA A 145 -12.87 -11.37 7.20
CA ALA A 145 -13.21 -12.37 8.21
C ALA A 145 -13.97 -11.73 9.39
N ALA A 146 -13.52 -10.58 9.88
CA ALA A 146 -14.18 -9.86 10.97
C ALA A 146 -15.62 -9.50 10.61
N VAL A 147 -15.85 -8.95 9.41
CA VAL A 147 -17.19 -8.58 8.93
C VAL A 147 -18.10 -9.80 8.77
N VAL A 148 -17.60 -10.93 8.26
CA VAL A 148 -18.39 -12.16 8.09
C VAL A 148 -18.75 -12.82 9.41
N LEU A 149 -17.90 -12.64 10.44
CA LEU A 149 -18.08 -13.22 11.77
C LEU A 149 -18.76 -12.27 12.77
N SER A 150 -19.08 -11.03 12.36
CA SER A 150 -19.79 -10.04 13.19
C SER A 150 -21.30 -10.12 13.03
#